data_AF-A0A0Q9NDF4-F1
#
_entry.id   AF-A0A0Q9NDF4-F1
#
_cell.length_a   1.000
_cell.length_b   1.000
_cell.length_c   1.000
_cell.angle_alpha   90.00
_cell.angle_beta   90.00
_cell.angle_gamma   90.00
#
_symmetry.space_group_name_H-M   'P 1'
#
loop_
_entity.id
_entity.type
_entity.pdbx_description
1 polymer ?
#
loop_
_entity_poly.entity_id
_entity_poly.type
_entity_poly.pdbx_seq_one_letter_code
_entity_poly.pdbx_strand_id
1 'polypeptide(L)' 'MAGRFEIHRVSDGCYRLRLTDSNGNTVAVSPDFKHLGALKDGIIALRENAATGIVVDLRHMPQPS' A
#
# COMPACT_ATOMS: atom_id res chain seq x y z
N MET A 1 2.61 -16.48 9.75
CA MET A 1 3.76 -16.01 8.97
C MET A 1 3.54 -14.54 8.62
N ALA A 2 4.60 -13.74 8.43
CA ALA A 2 4.46 -12.34 8.04
C ALA A 2 3.92 -12.22 6.60
N GLY A 3 3.10 -11.20 6.34
CA GLY A 3 2.65 -10.89 4.98
C GLY A 3 3.81 -10.54 4.05
N ARG A 4 3.59 -10.65 2.72
CA ARG A 4 4.61 -10.40 1.70
C ARG A 4 4.27 -9.17 0.86
N PHE A 5 5.32 -8.43 0.50
CA PHE A 5 5.22 -7.31 -0.43
C PHE A 5 5.55 -7.79 -1.85
N GLU A 6 4.61 -7.61 -2.76
CA GLU A 6 4.73 -7.96 -4.16
C GLU A 6 4.73 -6.70 -5.03
N ILE A 7 5.71 -6.58 -5.92
CA ILE A 7 5.82 -5.46 -6.85
C ILE A 7 5.30 -5.93 -8.21
N HIS A 8 4.19 -5.35 -8.64
CA HIS A 8 3.60 -5.61 -9.94
C HIS A 8 3.91 -4.46 -10.89
N ARG A 9 4.35 -4.81 -12.11
CA ARG A 9 4.47 -3.83 -13.21
C ARG A 9 3.13 -3.74 -13.93
N VAL A 10 2.61 -2.52 -14.06
CA VAL A 10 1.36 -2.19 -14.74
C VAL A 10 1.68 -1.74 -16.18
N SER A 11 0.67 -1.80 -17.05
CA SER A 11 0.78 -1.62 -18.51
C SER A 11 1.47 -0.32 -18.96
N ASP A 12 1.39 0.76 -18.18
CA ASP A 12 1.97 2.08 -18.50
C ASP A 12 3.39 2.31 -17.95
N GLY A 13 4.11 1.24 -17.59
CA GLY A 13 5.43 1.37 -16.95
C GLY A 13 5.36 1.86 -15.50
N CYS A 14 4.15 1.97 -14.96
CA CYS A 14 3.91 2.18 -13.54
C CYS A 14 4.13 0.88 -12.76
N TYR A 15 4.40 1.03 -11.47
CA TYR A 15 4.58 -0.06 -10.52
C TYR A 15 3.56 0.05 -9.41
N ARG A 16 3.03 -1.07 -8.98
CA ARG A 16 2.05 -1.16 -7.91
C ARG A 16 2.54 -2.13 -6.86
N LEU A 17 2.41 -1.74 -5.59
CA LEU A 17 2.69 -2.60 -4.45
C LEU A 17 1.41 -3.33 -4.04
N ARG A 18 1.52 -4.63 -3.82
CA ARG A 18 0.51 -5.43 -3.11
C ARG A 18 1.09 -5.99 -1.84
N LEU A 19 0.30 -5.99 -0.78
CA LEU A 19 0.57 -6.73 0.44
C LEU A 19 -0.36 -7.94 0.46
N THR A 20 0.22 -9.13 0.58
CA THR A 20 -0.52 -10.39 0.69
C THR A 20 -0.35 -11.02 2.07
N ASP A 21 -1.41 -11.68 2.55
CA ASP A 21 -1.34 -12.49 3.78
C ASP A 21 -0.63 -13.84 3.54
N SER A 22 -0.56 -14.67 4.58
CA SER A 22 0.07 -16.01 4.46
C SER A 22 -0.68 -16.97 3.52
N ASN A 23 -1.93 -16.68 3.20
CA ASN A 23 -2.81 -17.48 2.35
C ASN A 23 -2.84 -16.94 0.90
N GLY A 24 -2.13 -15.86 0.61
CA GLY A 24 -2.12 -15.20 -0.70
C GLY A 24 -3.26 -14.20 -0.92
N ASN A 25 -4.06 -13.88 0.10
CA ASN A 25 -5.10 -12.88 -0.03
C ASN A 25 -4.49 -11.49 -0.03
N THR A 26 -4.94 -10.62 -0.95
CA THR A 26 -4.50 -9.23 -0.98
C THR A 26 -5.16 -8.46 0.17
N VAL A 27 -4.36 -7.88 1.06
CA VAL A 27 -4.84 -7.10 2.21
C VAL A 27 -4.71 -5.59 2.00
N ALA A 28 -3.74 -5.15 1.19
CA ALA A 28 -3.56 -3.75 0.86
C ALA A 28 -2.92 -3.58 -0.52
N VAL A 29 -3.23 -2.46 -1.15
CA VAL A 29 -2.73 -2.10 -2.49
C VAL A 29 -2.33 -0.63 -2.47
N SER A 30 -1.15 -0.32 -2.99
CA SER A 30 -0.72 1.06 -3.14
C SER A 30 -1.32 1.72 -4.39
N PRO A 31 -1.27 3.06 -4.47
CA PRO A 31 -1.38 3.76 -5.76
C PRO A 31 -0.31 3.30 -6.76
N ASP A 32 -0.50 3.68 -8.02
CA ASP A 32 0.47 3.44 -9.08
C ASP A 32 1.63 4.43 -8.99
N PHE A 33 2.84 3.90 -8.85
CA PHE A 33 4.08 4.66 -8.84
C PHE A 33 4.71 4.68 -10.23
N LYS A 34 5.16 5.84 -10.69
CA LYS A 34 5.87 5.96 -11.98
C LYS A 34 7.29 5.38 -11.96
N HIS A 35 7.91 5.29 -10.78
CA HIS A 35 9.31 4.89 -10.62
C HIS A 35 9.46 3.81 -9.54
N LEU A 36 10.35 2.86 -9.79
CA LEU A 36 10.65 1.80 -8.82
C LEU A 36 11.26 2.33 -7.51
N GLY A 37 12.04 3.42 -7.58
CA GLY A 37 12.61 4.08 -6.40
C GLY A 37 11.53 4.57 -5.44
N ALA A 38 10.58 5.36 -5.96
CA ALA A 38 9.44 5.87 -5.19
C ALA A 38 8.60 4.74 -4.56
N LEU A 39 8.44 3.61 -5.27
CA LEU A 39 7.76 2.45 -4.71
C LEU A 39 8.54 1.82 -3.54
N LYS A 40 9.87 1.71 -3.64
CA LYS A 40 10.71 1.19 -2.55
C LYS A 40 10.65 2.09 -1.32
N ASP A 41 10.70 3.41 -1.50
CA ASP A 41 10.52 4.38 -0.42
C ASP A 41 9.14 4.22 0.23
N GLY A 42 8.10 4.01 -0.58
CA GLY A 42 6.76 3.69 -0.09
C GLY A 42 6.70 2.42 0.76
N ILE A 43 7.42 1.35 0.38
CA ILE A 43 7.52 0.12 1.19
C ILE A 43 8.19 0.41 2.54
N ILE A 44 9.28 1.17 2.56
CA ILE A 44 10.00 1.52 3.79
C ILE A 44 9.08 2.33 4.71
N ALA A 45 8.46 3.39 4.19
CA ALA A 45 7.51 4.20 4.94
C ALA A 45 6.34 3.36 5.47
N LEU A 46 5.80 2.43 4.67
CA LEU A 46 4.73 1.55 5.11
C LEU A 46 5.19 0.63 6.25
N ARG A 47 6.40 0.07 6.17
CA ARG A 47 6.94 -0.79 7.23
C ARG A 47 7.15 -0.04 8.55
N GLU A 48 7.57 1.22 8.47
CA GLU A 48 7.80 2.05 9.66
C GLU A 48 6.50 2.57 10.27
N ASN A 49 5.54 3.00 9.43
CA ASN A 49 4.32 3.65 9.89
C ASN A 49 3.14 2.69 10.11
N ALA A 50 3.06 1.56 9.39
CA ALA A 50 1.88 0.68 9.48
C ALA A 50 1.77 -0.03 10.84
N ALA A 51 2.89 -0.29 11.51
CA ALA A 51 2.88 -0.92 12.83
C ALA A 51 2.38 0.00 13.95
N THR A 52 2.46 1.32 13.75
CA THR A 52 2.16 2.35 14.76
C THR A 52 1.08 3.34 14.33
N GLY A 53 0.54 3.19 13.11
CA GLY A 53 -0.42 4.10 12.52
C GLY A 53 -1.74 4.14 13.29
N ILE A 54 -2.27 5.34 13.50
CA ILE A 54 -3.57 5.54 14.13
C ILE A 54 -4.66 5.25 13.10
N VAL A 55 -5.60 4.36 13.45
CA VAL A 55 -6.77 4.08 12.63
C VAL A 55 -7.79 5.19 12.84
N VAL A 56 -8.10 5.92 11.77
CA VAL A 56 -9.13 6.98 11.76
C VAL A 56 -10.29 6.55 10.86
N ASP A 57 -11.49 6.49 11.42
CA ASP A 57 -12.71 6.21 10.65
C ASP A 57 -13.19 7.47 9.91
N LEU A 58 -13.07 7.48 8.59
CA LEU A 58 -13.49 8.62 7.75
C LEU A 58 -14.84 8.40 7.05
N ARG A 59 -15.55 7.30 7.34
CA ARG A 59 -16.82 6.97 6.67
C ARG A 59 -17.95 7.94 6.99
N HIS A 60 -17.85 8.63 8.13
CA HIS A 60 -18.90 9.53 8.65
C HIS A 60 -18.51 11.01 8.58
N MET A 61 -17.48 11.38 7.81
CA MET A 61 -17.16 12.80 7.66
C MET A 61 -18.31 13.53 6.96
N PRO A 62 -18.87 14.61 7.57
CA PRO A 62 -19.82 15.45 6.88
C PRO A 62 -19.12 16.03 5.65
N GLN A 63 -19.70 15.82 4.46
CA GLN A 63 -19.18 16.44 3.26
C GLN A 63 -19.25 17.97 3.40
N PRO A 64 -18.19 18.71 3.03
CA PRO A 64 -18.27 20.16 3.01
C PRO A 64 -19.38 20.60 2.04
N SER A 65 -20.26 21.47 2.51
CA SER A 65 -21.34 22.08 1.72
C SER A 65 -20.82 23.03 0.66
#